data_AF-A0A2D6G4S0-F1
#
_entry.id   AF-A0A2D6G4S0-F1
#
_cell.length_a   1.000
_cell.length_b   1.000
_cell.length_c   1.000
_cell.angle_alpha   90.00
_cell.angle_beta   90.00
_cell.angle_gamma   90.00
#
_symmetry.space_group_name_H-M   'P 1'
#
loop_
_entity.id
_entity.type
_entity.pdbx_description
1 polymer ?
#
loop_
_entity_poly.entity_id
_entity_poly.type
_entity_poly.pdbx_seq_one_letter_code
_entity_poly.pdbx_strand_id
1 'polypeptide(L)'
;MKAVAQQYAATDDATKQSNLNDQFNVLKGQLDNFAKDSSYGGTNLISATPDNLNVDLNEDGSSSLTINGEASDSATLGVVISDTASIDAAKAQIRSTAQTIGSNASVIDIREDFTDELVSNLKAGEAKLMQTDLNEEAANILSLQTRGQLAAAATGIAARSERTILQLF
;
A
#
# COMPACT_ATOMS: atom_id res chain seq x y z
N MET A 1 0.16 7.77 34.85
CA MET A 1 0.32 6.48 35.57
C MET A 1 1.56 6.47 36.45
N LYS A 2 2.78 6.61 35.89
CA LYS A 2 4.03 6.55 36.69
C LYS A 2 4.09 7.51 37.87
N ALA A 3 3.71 8.78 37.65
CA ALA A 3 3.67 9.77 38.73
C ALA A 3 2.67 9.40 39.84
N VAL A 4 1.51 8.85 39.49
CA VAL A 4 0.49 8.38 40.46
C VAL A 4 1.04 7.19 41.26
N ALA A 5 1.70 6.23 40.60
CA ALA A 5 2.36 5.10 41.24
C ALA A 5 3.49 5.53 42.20
N GLN A 6 4.29 6.53 41.81
CA GLN A 6 5.33 7.09 42.69
C GLN A 6 4.73 7.79 43.91
N GLN A 7 3.64 8.54 43.74
CA GLN A 7 2.93 9.16 44.86
C GLN A 7 2.28 8.13 45.78
N TYR A 8 1.81 7.01 45.23
CA TYR A 8 1.25 5.90 45.98
C TYR A 8 2.32 5.24 46.85
N ALA A 9 3.50 4.97 46.29
CA ALA A 9 4.64 4.40 47.01
C ALA A 9 5.23 5.34 48.08
N ALA A 10 5.04 6.65 47.95
CA ALA A 10 5.59 7.66 48.85
C ALA A 10 4.67 8.03 50.03
N THR A 11 3.52 7.40 50.18
CA THR A 11 2.52 7.75 51.21
C THR A 11 2.05 6.52 51.97
N ASP A 12 1.98 6.62 53.30
CA ASP A 12 1.44 5.57 54.18
C ASP A 12 -0.02 5.83 54.60
N ASP A 13 -0.58 6.99 54.23
CA ASP A 13 -1.99 7.32 54.45
C ASP A 13 -2.91 6.48 53.56
N ALA A 14 -3.69 5.59 54.19
CA ALA A 14 -4.62 4.68 53.53
C ALA A 14 -5.70 5.40 52.69
N THR A 15 -6.17 6.58 53.13
CA THR A 15 -7.16 7.37 52.37
C THR A 15 -6.53 7.93 51.10
N LYS A 16 -5.29 8.42 51.21
CA LYS A 16 -4.54 8.93 50.05
C LYS A 16 -4.18 7.80 49.08
N GLN A 17 -3.78 6.63 49.58
CA GLN A 17 -3.55 5.45 48.75
C GLN A 17 -4.82 5.02 48.00
N SER A 18 -5.99 5.02 48.66
CA SER A 18 -7.27 4.72 48.00
C SER A 18 -7.56 5.70 46.85
N ASN A 19 -7.43 7.01 47.09
CA ASN A 19 -7.66 8.01 46.04
C ASN A 19 -6.70 7.87 44.85
N LEU A 20 -5.44 7.52 45.11
CA LEU A 20 -4.44 7.29 44.06
C LEU A 20 -4.71 6.00 43.27
N ASN A 21 -5.23 4.95 43.93
CA ASN A 21 -5.73 3.76 43.25
C ASN A 21 -6.87 4.10 42.29
N ASP A 22 -7.83 4.90 42.72
CA ASP A 22 -8.95 5.33 41.86
C ASP A 22 -8.44 6.11 40.64
N GLN A 23 -7.53 7.07 40.84
CA GLN A 23 -6.90 7.80 39.74
C GLN A 23 -6.15 6.88 38.78
N PHE A 24 -5.41 5.91 39.30
CA PHE A 24 -4.67 4.95 38.47
C PHE A 24 -5.61 4.07 37.66
N ASN A 25 -6.71 3.61 38.25
CA ASN A 25 -7.73 2.81 37.56
C ASN A 25 -8.44 3.61 36.47
N VAL A 26 -8.72 4.90 36.69
CA VAL A 26 -9.24 5.79 35.64
C VAL A 26 -8.25 5.87 34.48
N LEU A 27 -6.94 6.04 34.76
CA LEU A 27 -5.92 6.07 33.73
C LEU A 27 -5.81 4.71 33.00
N LYS A 28 -5.97 3.58 33.69
CA LYS A 28 -6.03 2.24 33.06
C LYS A 28 -7.19 2.17 32.07
N GLY A 29 -8.38 2.60 32.49
CA GLY A 29 -9.53 2.68 31.59
C GLY A 29 -9.29 3.59 30.38
N GLN A 30 -8.59 4.72 30.55
CA GLN A 30 -8.20 5.58 29.41
C GLN A 30 -7.22 4.91 28.46
N LEU A 31 -6.23 4.16 28.98
CA LEU A 31 -5.30 3.37 28.18
C LEU A 31 -6.05 2.28 27.39
N ASP A 32 -6.96 1.57 28.05
CA ASP A 32 -7.77 0.52 27.42
C ASP A 32 -8.68 1.10 26.33
N ASN A 33 -9.30 2.26 26.58
CA ASN A 33 -10.09 2.96 25.57
C ASN A 33 -9.24 3.40 24.38
N PHE A 34 -8.04 3.93 24.61
CA PHE A 34 -7.13 4.30 23.51
C PHE A 34 -6.76 3.08 22.66
N ALA A 35 -6.38 1.97 23.29
CA ALA A 35 -6.08 0.72 22.59
C ALA A 35 -7.30 0.21 21.80
N LYS A 36 -8.50 0.29 22.37
CA LYS A 36 -9.76 -0.13 21.73
C LYS A 36 -10.17 0.75 20.56
N ASP A 37 -10.02 2.07 20.69
CA ASP A 37 -10.50 3.05 19.71
C ASP A 37 -9.51 3.27 18.54
N SER A 38 -8.28 2.76 18.64
CA SER A 38 -7.22 2.88 17.61
C SER A 38 -7.44 2.01 16.35
N SER A 39 -8.68 1.72 15.99
CA SER A 39 -9.03 0.93 14.80
C SER A 39 -9.04 1.78 13.53
N TYR A 40 -8.63 1.21 12.40
CA TYR A 40 -8.79 1.79 11.07
C TYR A 40 -9.41 0.77 10.11
N GLY A 41 -10.45 1.18 9.37
CA GLY A 41 -11.11 0.31 8.40
C GLY A 41 -11.71 -0.98 8.99
N GLY A 42 -11.93 -1.02 10.31
CA GLY A 42 -12.41 -2.20 11.03
C GLY A 42 -11.30 -3.09 11.62
N THR A 43 -10.03 -2.81 11.32
CA THR A 43 -8.87 -3.54 11.87
C THR A 43 -8.27 -2.79 13.03
N ASN A 44 -7.98 -3.47 14.15
CA ASN A 44 -7.25 -2.89 15.27
C ASN A 44 -6.05 -3.76 15.69
N LEU A 45 -4.85 -3.27 15.41
CA LEU A 45 -3.59 -3.97 15.67
C LEU A 45 -3.13 -3.91 17.13
N ILE A 46 -3.76 -3.11 18.00
CA ILE A 46 -3.28 -2.88 19.38
C ILE A 46 -4.35 -3.05 20.46
N SER A 47 -5.56 -3.47 20.09
CA SER A 47 -6.63 -3.73 21.05
C SER A 47 -6.28 -4.88 22.01
N ALA A 48 -7.10 -5.12 23.04
CA ALA A 48 -6.92 -6.26 23.94
C ALA A 48 -6.96 -7.64 23.21
N THR A 49 -7.65 -7.70 22.08
CA THR A 49 -7.69 -8.86 21.18
C THR A 49 -7.36 -8.36 19.78
N PRO A 50 -6.07 -8.16 19.48
CA PRO A 50 -5.67 -7.45 18.28
C PRO A 50 -5.92 -8.31 17.05
N ASP A 51 -6.27 -7.64 15.96
CA ASP A 51 -6.37 -8.24 14.64
C ASP A 51 -4.97 -8.34 14.01
N ASN A 52 -4.85 -9.16 12.98
CA ASN A 52 -3.70 -9.13 12.07
C ASN A 52 -4.13 -8.47 10.75
N LEU A 53 -3.23 -7.67 10.17
CA LEU A 53 -3.43 -7.09 8.85
C LEU A 53 -2.59 -7.85 7.83
N ASN A 54 -3.24 -8.51 6.87
CA ASN A 54 -2.56 -9.08 5.70
C ASN A 54 -2.62 -8.08 4.54
N VAL A 55 -1.46 -7.76 3.98
CA VAL A 55 -1.31 -6.87 2.83
C VAL A 55 -0.73 -7.69 1.69
N ASP A 56 -1.47 -7.84 0.60
CA ASP A 56 -0.97 -8.49 -0.60
C ASP A 56 -0.04 -7.52 -1.35
N LEU A 57 1.14 -8.02 -1.73
CA LEU A 57 2.21 -7.25 -2.35
C LEU A 57 2.27 -7.46 -3.87
N ASN A 58 1.35 -8.27 -4.42
CA ASN A 58 1.21 -8.53 -5.84
C ASN A 58 -0.24 -8.84 -6.22
N GLU A 59 -0.51 -8.85 -7.52
CA GLU A 59 -1.86 -8.89 -8.09
C GLU A 59 -2.55 -10.24 -7.91
N ASP A 60 -1.78 -11.32 -7.81
CA ASP A 60 -2.29 -12.68 -7.64
C ASP A 60 -2.35 -13.15 -6.18
N GLY A 61 -1.91 -12.30 -5.24
CA GLY A 61 -1.89 -12.58 -3.80
C GLY A 61 -0.90 -13.69 -3.38
N SER A 62 0.01 -14.12 -4.27
CA SER A 62 1.03 -15.12 -3.93
C SER A 62 2.15 -14.57 -3.06
N SER A 63 2.30 -13.25 -2.97
CA SER A 63 3.20 -12.56 -2.07
C SER A 63 2.42 -11.63 -1.16
N SER A 64 2.60 -11.79 0.15
CA SER A 64 1.94 -10.95 1.14
C SER A 64 2.85 -10.62 2.32
N LEU A 65 2.50 -9.53 3.02
CA LEU A 65 3.05 -9.13 4.29
C LEU A 65 1.96 -9.21 5.34
N THR A 66 2.15 -10.09 6.34
CA THR A 66 1.28 -10.12 7.52
C THR A 66 1.87 -9.26 8.63
N ILE A 67 1.14 -8.22 9.01
CA ILE A 67 1.41 -7.39 10.18
C ILE A 67 0.63 -7.97 11.34
N ASN A 68 1.33 -8.58 12.28
CA ASN A 68 0.72 -9.12 13.49
C ASN A 68 0.38 -7.99 14.45
N GLY A 69 -0.84 -8.03 14.99
CA GLY A 69 -1.23 -7.14 16.06
C GLY A 69 -0.72 -7.62 17.41
N GLU A 70 -0.49 -6.67 18.32
CA GLU A 70 0.07 -6.91 19.65
C GLU A 70 -0.77 -6.19 20.70
N ALA A 71 -1.32 -6.97 21.64
CA ALA A 71 -2.25 -6.44 22.63
C ALA A 71 -1.56 -5.40 23.52
N SER A 72 -2.15 -4.20 23.58
CA SER A 72 -1.59 -3.04 24.29
C SER A 72 -2.57 -2.44 25.31
N ASP A 73 -3.50 -3.26 25.81
CA ASP A 73 -4.38 -2.91 26.92
C ASP A 73 -3.65 -3.03 28.27
N SER A 74 -4.21 -2.38 29.29
CA SER A 74 -3.62 -2.29 30.63
C SER A 74 -3.52 -3.63 31.36
N ALA A 75 -4.32 -4.64 30.99
CA ALA A 75 -4.20 -5.99 31.55
C ALA A 75 -3.02 -6.74 30.91
N THR A 76 -2.93 -6.75 29.58
CA THR A 76 -1.80 -7.38 28.87
C THR A 76 -0.46 -6.72 29.21
N LEU A 77 -0.44 -5.38 29.27
CA LEU A 77 0.75 -4.62 29.64
C LEU A 77 1.15 -4.78 31.12
N GLY A 78 0.30 -5.44 31.94
CA GLY A 78 0.62 -5.78 33.32
C GLY A 78 0.85 -4.57 34.22
N VAL A 79 0.24 -3.41 33.94
CA VAL A 79 0.49 -2.18 34.71
C VAL A 79 -0.15 -2.26 36.10
N VAL A 80 0.69 -2.10 37.12
CA VAL A 80 0.29 -2.14 38.53
C VAL A 80 0.81 -0.89 39.25
N ILE A 81 -0.05 -0.24 40.04
CA ILE A 81 0.30 0.99 40.74
C ILE A 81 1.40 0.82 41.80
N SER A 82 1.48 -0.36 42.43
CA SER A 82 2.49 -0.67 43.43
C SER A 82 3.86 -1.00 42.84
N ASP A 83 3.96 -1.10 41.52
CA ASP A 83 5.21 -1.42 40.83
C ASP A 83 5.46 -0.42 39.69
N THR A 84 6.32 0.55 39.94
CA THR A 84 6.73 1.52 38.92
C THR A 84 7.51 0.91 37.77
N ALA A 85 8.17 -0.25 37.98
CA ALA A 85 8.91 -0.93 36.92
C ALA A 85 7.95 -1.55 35.90
N SER A 86 6.78 -2.06 36.32
CA SER A 86 5.72 -2.52 35.41
C SER A 86 5.31 -1.46 34.38
N ILE A 87 5.26 -0.19 34.78
CA ILE A 87 4.88 0.93 33.92
C ILE A 87 5.99 1.24 32.91
N ASP A 88 7.26 1.11 33.31
CA ASP A 88 8.40 1.28 32.39
C ASP A 88 8.49 0.12 31.39
N ALA A 89 8.21 -1.11 31.83
CA ALA A 89 8.11 -2.28 30.96
C ALA A 89 6.97 -2.13 29.94
N ALA A 90 5.77 -1.73 30.39
CA ALA A 90 4.65 -1.44 29.51
C ALA A 90 4.98 -0.37 28.46
N LYS A 91 5.67 0.71 28.86
CA LYS A 91 6.14 1.74 27.93
C LYS A 91 7.13 1.20 26.90
N ALA A 92 8.04 0.33 27.32
CA ALA A 92 9.00 -0.31 26.41
C ALA A 92 8.28 -1.23 25.41
N GLN A 93 7.29 -2.00 25.87
CA GLN A 93 6.47 -2.86 25.01
C GLN A 93 5.70 -2.06 23.97
N ILE A 94 4.97 -1.00 24.37
CA ILE A 94 4.26 -0.11 23.42
C ILE A 94 5.22 0.47 22.37
N ARG A 95 6.44 0.87 22.78
CA ARG A 95 7.45 1.38 21.85
C ARG A 95 7.94 0.31 20.88
N SER A 96 8.14 -0.91 21.35
CA SER A 96 8.51 -2.05 20.51
C SER A 96 7.41 -2.34 19.48
N THR A 97 6.14 -2.37 19.90
CA THR A 97 4.99 -2.53 19.00
C THR A 97 4.95 -1.43 17.95
N ALA A 98 5.12 -0.17 18.35
CA ALA A 98 5.16 0.96 17.41
C ALA A 98 6.34 0.88 16.43
N GLN A 99 7.50 0.40 16.87
CA GLN A 99 8.65 0.17 16.00
C GLN A 99 8.37 -0.93 14.96
N THR A 100 7.78 -2.06 15.37
CA THR A 100 7.38 -3.13 14.45
C THR A 100 6.40 -2.64 13.40
N ILE A 101 5.33 -1.94 13.82
CA ILE A 101 4.35 -1.35 12.91
C ILE A 101 5.03 -0.35 11.96
N GLY A 102 5.91 0.51 12.48
CA GLY A 102 6.65 1.48 11.68
C GLY A 102 7.57 0.84 10.65
N SER A 103 8.32 -0.20 11.02
CA SER A 103 9.17 -0.94 10.08
C SER A 103 8.36 -1.62 8.98
N ASN A 104 7.21 -2.21 9.32
CA ASN A 104 6.30 -2.80 8.32
C ASN A 104 5.73 -1.72 7.39
N ALA A 105 5.36 -0.55 7.91
CA ALA A 105 4.91 0.57 7.09
C ALA A 105 5.99 1.02 6.09
N SER A 106 7.26 1.12 6.52
CA SER A 106 8.37 1.42 5.60
C SER A 106 8.57 0.35 4.52
N VAL A 107 8.31 -0.93 4.83
CA VAL A 107 8.36 -1.99 3.80
C VAL A 107 7.25 -1.82 2.79
N ILE A 108 6.04 -1.45 3.22
CA ILE A 108 4.90 -1.19 2.33
C ILE A 108 5.20 0.02 1.43
N ASP A 109 5.72 1.12 1.99
CA ASP A 109 6.09 2.33 1.25
C ASP A 109 7.11 2.03 0.12
N ILE A 110 8.17 1.28 0.44
CA ILE A 110 9.18 0.84 -0.56
C ILE A 110 8.54 -0.04 -1.65
N ARG A 111 7.55 -0.86 -1.29
CA ARG A 111 6.85 -1.74 -2.24
C ARG A 111 5.88 -0.98 -3.12
N GLU A 112 5.21 0.03 -2.58
CA GLU A 112 4.36 0.95 -3.34
C GLU A 112 5.19 1.66 -4.41
N ASP A 113 6.30 2.28 -4.03
CA ASP A 113 7.23 2.95 -4.94
C ASP A 113 7.73 2.01 -6.06
N PHE A 114 8.19 0.80 -5.69
CA PHE A 114 8.64 -0.20 -6.66
C PHE A 114 7.54 -0.58 -7.66
N THR A 115 6.31 -0.75 -7.16
CA THR A 115 5.16 -1.16 -7.99
C THR A 115 4.78 -0.04 -8.95
N ASP A 116 4.80 1.21 -8.48
CA ASP A 116 4.54 2.38 -9.32
C ASP A 116 5.59 2.55 -10.42
N GLU A 117 6.87 2.37 -10.10
CA GLU A 117 7.96 2.38 -11.08
C GLU A 117 7.82 1.23 -12.09
N LEU A 118 7.49 0.02 -11.62
CA LEU A 118 7.27 -1.14 -12.48
C LEU A 118 6.12 -0.89 -13.45
N VAL A 119 4.97 -0.40 -12.96
CA VAL A 119 3.79 -0.09 -13.77
C VAL A 119 4.11 1.00 -14.79
N SER A 120 4.85 2.05 -14.41
CA SER A 120 5.28 3.11 -15.31
C SER A 120 6.15 2.58 -16.46
N ASN A 121 7.13 1.74 -16.12
CA ASN A 121 8.00 1.09 -17.11
C ASN A 121 7.23 0.14 -18.04
N LEU A 122 6.30 -0.65 -17.50
CA LEU A 122 5.45 -1.54 -18.29
C LEU A 122 4.56 -0.76 -19.26
N LYS A 123 3.95 0.36 -18.84
CA LYS A 123 3.19 1.26 -19.72
C LYS A 123 4.05 1.84 -20.84
N ALA A 124 5.29 2.23 -20.54
CA ALA A 124 6.23 2.71 -21.55
C ALA A 124 6.65 1.59 -22.54
N GLY A 125 6.82 0.36 -22.04
CA GLY A 125 7.11 -0.82 -22.86
C GLY A 125 5.92 -1.19 -23.76
N GLU A 126 4.70 -1.20 -23.22
CA GLU A 126 3.45 -1.39 -23.97
C GLU A 126 3.34 -0.36 -25.09
N ALA A 127 3.55 0.92 -24.78
CA ALA A 127 3.53 1.99 -25.77
C ALA A 127 4.53 1.73 -26.91
N LYS A 128 5.76 1.26 -26.62
CA LYS A 128 6.74 0.92 -27.67
C LYS A 128 6.34 -0.29 -28.52
N LEU A 129 5.65 -1.28 -27.94
CA LEU A 129 5.22 -2.47 -28.67
C LEU A 129 3.95 -2.22 -29.50
N MET A 130 3.09 -1.31 -29.04
CA MET A 130 1.89 -0.90 -29.77
C MET A 130 2.15 0.22 -30.78
N GLN A 131 3.15 1.07 -30.53
CA GLN A 131 3.46 2.18 -31.41
C GLN A 131 4.11 1.65 -32.67
N THR A 132 3.29 1.50 -33.72
CA THR A 132 3.80 1.35 -35.08
C THR A 132 4.63 2.57 -35.44
N ASP A 133 5.79 2.37 -36.07
CA ASP A 133 6.59 3.49 -36.58
C ASP A 133 5.77 4.21 -37.66
N LEU A 134 5.27 5.40 -37.31
CA LEU A 134 4.47 6.23 -38.22
C LEU A 134 5.21 6.53 -39.51
N ASN A 135 6.55 6.51 -39.53
CA ASN A 135 7.32 6.70 -40.76
C ASN A 135 7.30 5.45 -41.64
N GLU A 136 7.35 4.25 -41.07
CA GLU A 136 7.22 3.00 -41.82
C GLU A 136 5.78 2.83 -42.35
N GLU A 137 4.78 3.10 -41.51
CA GLU A 137 3.38 3.14 -41.92
C GLU A 137 3.16 4.18 -43.02
N ALA A 138 3.71 5.40 -42.88
CA ALA A 138 3.60 6.46 -43.89
C ALA A 138 4.32 6.11 -45.20
N ALA A 139 5.52 5.52 -45.14
CA ALA A 139 6.24 5.06 -46.32
C ALA A 139 5.51 3.91 -47.01
N ASN A 140 4.92 2.99 -46.25
CA ASN A 140 4.11 1.91 -46.77
C ASN A 140 2.81 2.43 -47.41
N ILE A 141 2.11 3.37 -46.78
CA ILE A 141 0.93 4.05 -47.34
C ILE A 141 1.28 4.75 -48.66
N LEU A 142 2.39 5.49 -48.69
CA LEU A 142 2.85 6.17 -49.90
C LEU A 142 3.21 5.18 -51.01
N SER A 143 3.89 4.09 -50.66
CA SER A 143 4.19 2.98 -51.58
C SER A 143 2.91 2.33 -52.11
N LEU A 144 1.91 2.09 -51.25
CA LEU A 144 0.62 1.53 -51.61
C LEU A 144 -0.16 2.46 -52.56
N GLN A 145 -0.19 3.76 -52.25
CA GLN A 145 -0.80 4.79 -53.09
C GLN A 145 -0.12 4.86 -54.47
N THR A 146 1.22 4.79 -54.50
CA THR A 146 2.01 4.77 -55.73
C THR A 146 1.72 3.51 -56.55
N ARG A 147 1.64 2.34 -55.92
CA ARG A 147 1.23 1.07 -56.57
C ARG A 147 -0.17 1.16 -57.15
N GLY A 148 -1.12 1.78 -56.44
CA GLY A 148 -2.49 2.01 -56.92
C GLY A 148 -2.53 2.92 -58.14
N GLN A 149 -1.78 4.03 -58.12
CA GLN A 149 -1.65 4.94 -59.27
C GLN A 149 -1.02 4.25 -60.48
N LEU A 150 0.04 3.45 -60.27
CA LEU A 150 0.67 2.65 -61.33
C LEU A 150 -0.29 1.59 -61.90
N ALA A 151 -1.07 0.92 -61.05
CA ALA A 151 -2.07 -0.06 -61.51
C ALA A 151 -3.19 0.61 -62.34
N ALA A 152 -3.67 1.79 -61.91
CA ALA A 152 -4.64 2.58 -62.66
C ALA A 152 -4.07 3.09 -64.00
N ALA A 153 -2.81 3.53 -64.01
CA ALA A 153 -2.14 3.93 -65.24
C ALA A 153 -1.92 2.73 -66.18
N ALA A 154 -1.48 1.59 -65.67
CA ALA A 154 -1.26 0.36 -66.43
C ALA A 154 -2.56 -0.18 -67.06
N THR A 155 -3.66 -0.19 -66.32
CA THR A 155 -5.00 -0.56 -66.87
C THR A 155 -5.48 0.44 -67.92
N GLY A 156 -5.25 1.75 -67.71
CA GLY A 156 -5.52 2.77 -68.72
C GLY A 156 -4.70 2.59 -70.00
N ILE A 157 -3.43 2.17 -69.89
CA ILE A 157 -2.56 1.84 -71.04
C ILE A 157 -3.04 0.56 -71.73
N ALA A 158 -3.38 -0.50 -70.98
CA ALA A 158 -3.90 -1.75 -71.53
C ALA A 158 -5.22 -1.52 -72.32
N ALA A 159 -6.16 -0.76 -71.76
CA ALA A 159 -7.43 -0.44 -72.41
C ALA A 159 -7.30 0.50 -73.63
N ARG A 160 -6.21 1.27 -73.73
CA ARG A 160 -5.83 2.03 -74.93
C ARG A 160 -5.17 1.12 -75.96
N SER A 161 -4.25 0.25 -75.53
CA SER A 161 -3.57 -0.74 -76.38
C SER A 161 -4.57 -1.65 -77.10
N GLU A 162 -5.57 -2.18 -76.39
CA GLU A 162 -6.64 -3.00 -76.98
C GLU A 162 -7.48 -2.23 -78.02
N ARG A 163 -7.76 -0.94 -77.77
CA ARG A 163 -8.48 -0.08 -78.74
C ARG A 163 -7.65 0.29 -79.96
N THR A 164 -6.35 0.53 -79.80
CA THR A 164 -5.44 0.79 -80.92
C THR A 164 -5.27 -0.45 -81.80
N ILE A 165 -5.24 -1.65 -81.20
CA ILE A 165 -5.26 -2.92 -81.96
C ILE A 165 -6.58 -3.07 -82.72
N LEU A 166 -7.72 -2.72 -82.12
CA LEU A 166 -9.04 -2.75 -82.78
C LEU A 166 -9.23 -1.68 -83.88
N GLN A 167 -8.44 -0.60 -83.89
CA GLN A 167 -8.44 0.39 -84.99
C GLN A 167 -7.55 -0.02 -86.17
N LEU A 168 -6.70 -1.04 -86.00
CA LEU A 168 -5.82 -1.58 -87.03
C LEU A 168 -6.43 -2.73 -87.85
N PHE A 169 -7.65 -3.16 -87.51
CA PHE A 169 -8.44 -4.15 -88.24
C PHE A 169 -9.76 -3.51 -88.72
#